data_AF-A0A6A2Z6J0-F1
#
_entry.id   AF-A0A6A2Z6J0-F1
#
_cell.length_a   1.000
_cell.length_b   1.000
_cell.length_c   1.000
_cell.angle_alpha   90.00
_cell.angle_beta   90.00
_cell.angle_gamma   90.00
#
_symmetry.space_group_name_H-M   'P 1'
#
loop_
_entity.id
_entity.type
_entity.pdbx_description
1 polymer ?
#
loop_
_entity_poly.entity_id
_entity_poly.type
_entity_poly.pdbx_seq_one_letter_code
_entity_poly.pdbx_strand_id
1 'polypeptide(L)'
;MGVTAGAYILTLFALKYSQRVLGLILISPLCRPPSWTEWLLNKVMLNLLYFYGMCGMVKELLLKRYFSKEVRGGVVVAESDIVQACRRLLDERQSINVCRFLEALNGRPDLSEGLRKLRCRSLIFVGENSPFHAEALHMTSKLDRRYSALVEVQACGSMVTEEQPHAMLIPIEYFLTGYGLYRPTLTISPRSPLSPSYICPELLSPERMGLKLKPIKTRISL
;
A
#
# COMPACT_ATOMS: atom_id res chain seq x y z
N MET A 1 -2.79 5.27 -0.14
CA MET A 1 -2.57 3.82 -0.03
C MET A 1 -1.25 3.60 0.71
N GLY A 2 -1.19 2.71 1.68
CA GLY A 2 0.04 2.44 2.43
C GLY A 2 0.15 0.98 2.85
N VAL A 3 1.38 0.48 2.94
CA VAL A 3 1.69 -0.91 3.31
C VAL A 3 2.41 -0.91 4.65
N THR A 4 1.97 -1.75 5.58
CA THR A 4 2.53 -1.95 6.94
C THR A 4 2.86 -0.62 7.66
N ALA A 5 4.13 -0.26 7.73
CA ALA A 5 4.62 1.02 8.26
C ALA A 5 3.98 2.24 7.59
N GLY A 6 3.86 2.22 6.25
CA GLY A 6 3.18 3.26 5.50
C GLY A 6 1.68 3.31 5.80
N ALA A 7 1.05 2.16 6.04
CA ALA A 7 -0.36 2.11 6.47
C ALA A 7 -0.53 2.79 7.85
N TYR A 8 0.38 2.53 8.78
CA TYR A 8 0.40 3.16 10.10
C TYR A 8 0.57 4.69 9.98
N ILE A 9 1.55 5.16 9.22
CA ILE A 9 1.83 6.60 9.04
C ILE A 9 0.63 7.31 8.40
N LEU A 10 0.04 6.73 7.36
CA LEU A 10 -1.14 7.31 6.70
C LEU A 10 -2.35 7.36 7.63
N THR A 11 -2.53 6.34 8.46
CA THR A 11 -3.59 6.31 9.47
C THR A 11 -3.38 7.42 10.49
N LEU A 12 -2.17 7.57 11.01
CA LEU A 12 -1.82 8.67 11.93
C LEU A 12 -2.07 10.04 11.27
N PHE A 13 -1.69 10.19 10.00
CA PHE A 13 -1.96 11.42 9.24
C PHE A 13 -3.46 11.68 9.10
N ALA A 14 -4.26 10.66 8.79
CA ALA A 14 -5.71 10.77 8.64
C ALA A 14 -6.41 11.10 9.97
N LEU A 15 -5.89 10.60 11.10
CA LEU A 15 -6.38 10.94 12.43
C LEU A 15 -6.13 12.43 12.76
N LYS A 16 -4.97 12.96 12.36
CA LYS A 16 -4.59 14.35 12.63
C LYS A 16 -5.23 15.35 11.65
N TYR A 17 -5.36 14.97 10.38
CA TYR A 17 -5.81 15.83 9.28
C TYR A 17 -6.93 15.17 8.48
N SER A 18 -8.02 14.80 9.16
CA SER A 18 -9.15 14.09 8.54
C SER A 18 -9.74 14.79 7.31
N GLN A 19 -9.76 16.12 7.30
CA GLN A 19 -10.25 16.94 6.17
C GLN A 19 -9.39 16.83 4.90
N ARG A 20 -8.15 16.32 5.01
CA ARG A 20 -7.21 16.17 3.88
C ARG A 20 -7.19 14.76 3.31
N VAL A 21 -7.96 13.83 3.90
CA VAL A 21 -7.94 12.42 3.51
C VAL A 21 -9.35 11.99 3.11
N LEU A 22 -9.55 11.78 1.81
CA LEU A 22 -10.82 11.30 1.27
C LEU A 22 -11.08 9.84 1.66
N GLY A 23 -10.06 8.98 1.54
CA GLY A 23 -10.14 7.55 1.87
C GLY A 23 -8.76 6.93 2.08
N LEU A 24 -8.74 5.78 2.74
CA LEU A 24 -7.53 5.03 3.05
C LEU A 24 -7.59 3.65 2.42
N ILE A 25 -6.47 3.22 1.84
CA ILE A 25 -6.25 1.83 1.43
C ILE A 25 -5.02 1.36 2.21
N LEU A 26 -5.21 0.38 3.09
CA LEU A 26 -4.23 -0.05 4.08
C LEU A 26 -3.93 -1.54 3.87
N ILE A 27 -2.66 -1.88 3.68
CA ILE A 27 -2.22 -3.27 3.45
C ILE A 27 -1.42 -3.73 4.66
N SER A 28 -1.85 -4.83 5.29
CA SER A 28 -1.31 -5.38 6.54
C SER A 28 -1.01 -4.29 7.58
N PRO A 29 -2.01 -3.48 7.97
CA PRO A 29 -1.78 -2.34 8.85
C PRO A 29 -1.40 -2.74 10.28
N LEU A 30 -0.73 -1.81 10.95
CA LEU A 30 -0.40 -1.87 12.37
C LEU A 30 -1.23 -0.82 13.10
N CYS A 31 -1.69 -1.12 14.32
CA CYS A 31 -2.41 -0.13 15.12
C CYS A 31 -2.00 -0.11 16.60
N ARG A 32 -1.51 -1.23 17.14
CA ARG A 32 -1.07 -1.33 18.54
C ARG A 32 0.46 -1.25 18.66
N PRO A 33 0.97 -0.99 19.88
CA PRO A 33 2.38 -1.19 20.21
C PRO A 33 2.80 -2.64 19.91
N PRO A 34 4.09 -2.90 19.62
CA PRO A 34 4.56 -4.24 19.36
C PRO A 34 4.26 -5.18 20.53
N SER A 35 3.71 -6.36 20.22
CA SER A 35 3.53 -7.43 21.21
C SER A 35 4.89 -7.91 21.74
N TRP A 36 4.93 -8.59 22.88
CA TRP A 36 6.20 -9.07 23.46
C TRP A 36 7.01 -9.96 22.49
N THR A 37 6.33 -10.83 21.74
CA THR A 37 6.96 -11.68 20.72
C THR A 37 7.48 -10.86 19.54
N GLU A 38 6.69 -9.89 19.06
CA GLU A 38 7.12 -8.99 17.99
C GLU A 38 8.31 -8.12 18.44
N TRP A 39 8.26 -7.60 19.66
CA TRP A 39 9.34 -6.84 20.27
C TRP A 39 10.64 -7.63 20.32
N LEU A 40 10.58 -8.90 20.77
CA LEU A 40 11.76 -9.76 20.83
C LEU A 40 12.34 -10.01 19.43
N LEU A 41 11.50 -10.36 18.46
CA LEU A 41 11.92 -10.57 17.06
C LEU A 41 12.54 -9.30 16.47
N ASN A 42 11.92 -8.15 16.73
CA ASN A 42 12.42 -6.86 16.26
C ASN A 42 13.74 -6.50 16.94
N LYS A 43 13.90 -6.81 18.23
CA LYS A 43 15.15 -6.56 18.97
C LYS A 43 16.30 -7.39 18.43
N VAL A 44 16.07 -8.68 18.17
CA VAL A 44 17.07 -9.56 17.54
C VAL A 44 17.44 -9.06 16.15
N MET A 45 16.43 -8.71 15.33
CA MET A 45 16.65 -8.19 13.99
C MET A 45 17.44 -6.87 13.99
N LEU A 46 17.13 -5.94 14.90
CA LEU A 46 17.86 -4.69 15.06
C LEU A 46 19.29 -4.91 15.51
N ASN A 47 19.53 -5.78 16.48
CA ASN A 47 20.89 -6.10 16.94
C ASN A 47 21.71 -6.71 15.78
N LEU A 48 21.14 -7.64 15.02
CA LEU A 48 21.81 -8.23 13.86
C LEU A 48 22.11 -7.17 12.79
N LEU A 49 21.16 -6.29 12.51
CA LEU A 49 21.33 -5.21 11.54
C LEU A 49 22.38 -4.17 11.99
N TYR A 50 22.47 -3.92 13.30
CA TYR A 50 23.46 -3.00 13.89
C TYR A 50 24.88 -3.57 13.84
N PHE A 51 25.07 -4.83 14.23
CA PHE A 51 26.41 -5.45 14.28
C PHE A 51 26.89 -5.96 12.91
N TYR A 52 26.00 -6.56 12.11
CA TYR A 52 26.35 -7.24 10.86
C TYR A 52 25.85 -6.51 9.59
N GLY A 53 25.13 -5.41 9.73
CA GLY A 53 24.57 -4.67 8.59
C GLY A 53 23.50 -5.47 7.83
N MET A 54 23.28 -5.12 6.56
CA MET A 54 22.38 -5.84 5.65
C MET A 54 23.02 -7.16 5.19
N CYS A 55 23.30 -8.07 6.12
CA CYS A 55 23.81 -9.40 5.83
C CYS A 55 22.70 -10.34 5.32
N GLY A 56 23.08 -11.49 4.75
CA GLY A 56 22.13 -12.48 4.22
C GLY A 56 21.07 -12.91 5.24
N MET A 57 21.47 -13.14 6.50
CA MET A 57 20.56 -13.54 7.57
C MET A 57 19.47 -12.49 7.86
N VAL A 58 19.83 -11.21 7.86
CA VAL A 58 18.86 -10.12 8.09
C VAL A 58 17.89 -10.01 6.92
N LYS A 59 18.37 -10.18 5.68
CA LYS A 59 17.50 -10.23 4.50
C LYS A 59 16.51 -11.37 4.60
N GLU A 60 16.95 -12.57 4.95
CA GLU A 60 16.06 -13.72 5.15
C GLU A 60 15.01 -13.49 6.23
N LEU A 61 15.38 -12.82 7.33
CA LEU A 61 14.41 -12.45 8.39
C LEU A 61 13.38 -11.43 7.90
N LEU A 62 13.81 -10.41 7.14
CA LEU A 62 12.91 -9.42 6.55
C LEU A 62 11.97 -10.05 5.52
N LEU A 63 12.52 -10.88 4.62
CA LEU A 63 11.73 -11.62 3.64
C LEU A 63 10.73 -12.54 4.35
N LYS A 64 11.14 -13.23 5.42
CA LYS A 64 10.25 -14.07 6.23
C LYS A 64 9.11 -13.31 6.89
N ARG A 65 9.33 -12.05 7.26
CA ARG A 65 8.33 -11.20 7.90
C ARG A 65 7.29 -10.68 6.90
N TYR A 66 7.72 -10.36 5.68
CA TYR A 66 6.86 -9.71 4.69
C TYR A 66 6.22 -10.69 3.70
N PHE A 67 6.90 -11.78 3.34
CA PHE A 67 6.43 -12.72 2.33
C PHE A 67 5.96 -14.05 2.91
N SER A 68 4.96 -14.66 2.26
CA SER A 68 4.49 -16.02 2.57
C SER A 68 5.60 -17.06 2.35
N LYS A 69 5.37 -18.27 2.89
CA LYS A 69 6.30 -19.40 2.67
C LYS A 69 6.27 -19.88 1.22
N GLU A 70 5.14 -19.73 0.54
CA GLU A 70 4.92 -20.18 -0.84
C GLU A 70 5.81 -19.40 -1.81
N VAL A 71 5.85 -18.07 -1.67
CA VAL A 71 6.59 -17.20 -2.59
C VAL A 71 8.10 -17.20 -2.31
N ARG A 72 8.51 -17.44 -1.05
CA ARG A 72 9.93 -17.56 -0.67
C ARG A 72 10.59 -18.86 -1.16
N GLY A 73 9.81 -19.83 -1.60
CA GLY A 73 10.31 -21.14 -1.96
C GLY A 73 10.80 -21.96 -0.75
N GLY A 74 11.28 -23.15 -1.02
CA GLY A 74 11.81 -24.07 -0.02
C GLY A 74 12.96 -24.90 -0.60
N VAL A 75 13.37 -25.96 0.09
CA VAL A 75 14.47 -26.84 -0.41
C VAL A 75 14.14 -27.47 -1.77
N VAL A 76 12.85 -27.65 -2.07
CA VAL A 76 12.35 -28.29 -3.30
C VAL A 76 11.72 -27.28 -4.29
N VAL A 77 11.28 -26.12 -3.81
CA VAL A 77 10.53 -25.14 -4.60
C VAL A 77 11.39 -23.91 -4.83
N ALA A 78 11.60 -23.56 -6.09
CA ALA A 78 12.38 -22.38 -6.47
C ALA A 78 11.78 -21.10 -5.89
N GLU A 79 12.65 -20.20 -5.45
CA GLU A 79 12.26 -18.89 -4.96
C GLU A 79 11.68 -18.05 -6.11
N SER A 80 10.55 -17.39 -5.87
CA SER A 80 9.88 -16.53 -6.85
C SER A 80 10.72 -15.30 -7.22
N ASP A 81 10.60 -14.85 -8.47
CA ASP A 81 11.26 -13.66 -9.01
C ASP A 81 11.03 -12.40 -8.16
N ILE A 82 9.87 -12.29 -7.52
CA ILE A 82 9.50 -11.16 -6.66
C ILE A 82 10.40 -11.09 -5.42
N VAL A 83 10.67 -12.25 -4.79
CA VAL A 83 11.50 -12.33 -3.58
C VAL A 83 12.96 -12.10 -3.96
N GLN A 84 13.39 -12.62 -5.10
CA GLN A 84 14.72 -12.34 -5.63
C GLN A 84 14.92 -10.84 -5.93
N ALA A 85 13.94 -10.19 -6.55
CA ALA A 85 13.95 -8.75 -6.79
C ALA A 85 13.98 -7.96 -5.48
N CYS A 86 13.17 -8.35 -4.48
CA CYS A 86 13.18 -7.73 -3.16
C CYS A 86 14.54 -7.89 -2.48
N ARG A 87 15.18 -9.07 -2.58
CA ARG A 87 16.52 -9.30 -2.03
C ARG A 87 17.55 -8.35 -2.65
N ARG A 88 17.53 -8.16 -3.97
CA ARG A 88 18.41 -7.19 -4.66
C ARG A 88 18.14 -5.76 -4.20
N LEU A 89 16.87 -5.36 -4.03
CA LEU A 89 16.53 -4.04 -3.50
C LEU A 89 17.05 -3.83 -2.08
N LEU A 90 17.03 -4.87 -1.24
CA LEU A 90 17.59 -4.81 0.11
C LEU A 90 19.12 -4.64 0.12
N ASP A 91 19.82 -5.11 -0.92
CA ASP A 91 21.28 -4.92 -1.09
C ASP A 91 21.64 -3.46 -1.33
N GLU A 92 20.79 -2.72 -2.05
CA GLU A 92 20.99 -1.31 -2.37
C GLU A 92 20.72 -0.37 -1.18
N ARG A 93 20.00 -0.85 -0.16
CA ARG A 93 19.59 0.01 0.97
C ARG A 93 20.68 0.11 2.03
N GLN A 94 20.87 1.33 2.52
CA GLN A 94 21.79 1.61 3.62
C GLN A 94 21.28 0.99 4.93
N SER A 95 22.06 0.08 5.52
CA SER A 95 21.70 -0.66 6.73
C SER A 95 21.29 0.23 7.90
N ILE A 96 22.02 1.33 8.11
CA ILE A 96 21.75 2.30 9.18
C ILE A 96 20.38 2.97 9.02
N ASN A 97 19.96 3.27 7.78
CA ASN A 97 18.66 3.89 7.51
C ASN A 97 17.52 2.90 7.75
N VAL A 98 17.71 1.64 7.35
CA VAL A 98 16.77 0.56 7.63
C VAL A 98 16.65 0.33 9.14
N CYS A 99 17.78 0.38 9.87
CA CYS A 99 17.81 0.23 11.33
C CYS A 99 16.98 1.31 12.02
N ARG A 100 17.25 2.58 11.70
CA ARG A 100 16.51 3.73 12.24
C ARG A 100 15.01 3.66 11.91
N PHE A 101 14.67 3.20 10.70
CA PHE A 101 13.27 3.04 10.29
C PHE A 101 12.55 1.96 11.11
N LEU A 102 13.19 0.80 11.32
CA LEU A 102 12.65 -0.28 12.14
C LEU A 102 12.57 0.11 13.63
N GLU A 103 13.55 0.84 14.15
CA GLU A 103 13.52 1.42 15.50
C GLU A 103 12.32 2.36 15.68
N ALA A 104 12.09 3.26 14.73
CA ALA A 104 10.95 4.17 14.76
C ALA A 104 9.61 3.41 14.76
N LEU A 105 9.51 2.32 14.01
CA LEU A 105 8.32 1.46 13.98
C LEU A 105 8.10 0.67 15.26
N ASN A 106 9.17 0.33 15.99
CA ASN A 106 9.05 -0.32 17.30
C ASN A 106 8.56 0.64 18.38
N GLY A 107 8.93 1.91 18.27
CA GLY A 107 8.47 2.97 19.19
C GLY A 107 7.07 3.51 18.88
N ARG A 108 6.26 2.81 18.07
CA ARG A 108 4.94 3.30 17.65
C ARG A 108 3.94 3.37 18.82
N PRO A 109 3.22 4.49 19.02
CA PRO A 109 2.14 4.56 19.99
C PRO A 109 0.89 3.79 19.54
N ASP A 110 -0.03 3.55 20.47
CA ASP A 110 -1.33 2.95 20.16
C ASP A 110 -2.25 3.95 19.44
N LEU A 111 -2.80 3.56 18.28
CA LEU A 111 -3.76 4.36 17.52
C LEU A 111 -5.22 3.98 17.81
N SER A 112 -5.47 2.92 18.57
CA SER A 112 -6.79 2.28 18.70
C SER A 112 -7.92 3.21 19.12
N GLU A 113 -7.68 4.13 20.05
CA GLU A 113 -8.69 5.10 20.50
C GLU A 113 -9.02 6.16 19.45
N GLY A 114 -8.04 6.52 18.61
CA GLY A 114 -8.25 7.45 17.51
C GLY A 114 -9.11 6.86 16.39
N LEU A 115 -8.95 5.56 16.11
CA LEU A 115 -9.63 4.88 15.00
C LEU A 115 -11.16 4.96 15.07
N ARG A 116 -11.73 4.96 16.28
CA ARG A 116 -13.19 5.12 16.48
C ARG A 116 -13.74 6.46 15.99
N LYS A 117 -12.89 7.48 15.94
CA LYS A 117 -13.24 8.84 15.48
C LYS A 117 -12.98 9.03 13.99
N LEU A 118 -12.32 8.08 13.34
CA LEU A 118 -11.95 8.16 11.94
C LEU A 118 -13.19 7.97 11.06
N ARG A 119 -13.59 9.03 10.36
CA ARG A 119 -14.77 9.02 9.46
C ARG A 119 -14.42 8.74 7.99
N CYS A 120 -13.14 8.59 7.65
CA CYS A 120 -12.75 8.32 6.27
C CYS A 120 -13.04 6.85 5.91
N ARG A 121 -13.47 6.59 4.67
CA ARG A 121 -13.65 5.20 4.26
C ARG A 121 -12.29 4.53 4.17
N SER A 122 -12.20 3.33 4.71
CA SER A 122 -10.96 2.58 4.86
C SER A 122 -11.13 1.19 4.29
N LEU A 123 -10.37 0.89 3.24
CA LEU A 123 -10.25 -0.45 2.68
C LEU A 123 -8.98 -1.09 3.22
N ILE A 124 -9.12 -2.22 3.90
CA ILE A 124 -8.03 -2.94 4.56
C ILE A 124 -7.81 -4.25 3.82
N PHE A 125 -6.57 -4.51 3.43
CA PHE A 125 -6.13 -5.79 2.91
C PHE A 125 -5.19 -6.46 3.90
N VAL A 126 -5.32 -7.76 4.07
CA VAL A 126 -4.39 -8.54 4.87
C VAL A 126 -4.25 -9.94 4.29
N GLY A 127 -3.02 -10.44 4.20
CA GLY A 127 -2.79 -11.83 3.87
C GLY A 127 -3.06 -12.74 5.06
N GLU A 128 -3.64 -13.90 4.80
CA GLU A 128 -3.89 -14.95 5.80
C GLU A 128 -2.61 -15.39 6.53
N ASN A 129 -1.49 -15.51 5.78
CA ASN A 129 -0.19 -15.92 6.29
C ASN A 129 0.65 -14.74 6.83
N SER A 130 0.07 -13.54 6.96
CA SER A 130 0.78 -12.36 7.45
C SER A 130 0.96 -12.43 8.98
N PRO A 131 2.15 -12.13 9.53
CA PRO A 131 2.33 -11.96 10.98
C PRO A 131 1.50 -10.78 11.53
N PHE A 132 0.98 -9.90 10.67
CA PHE A 132 0.15 -8.75 11.04
C PHE A 132 -1.35 -9.04 10.93
N HIS A 133 -1.75 -10.29 10.67
CA HIS A 133 -3.15 -10.68 10.50
C HIS A 133 -4.02 -10.28 11.70
N ALA A 134 -3.60 -10.65 12.92
CA ALA A 134 -4.30 -10.30 14.14
C ALA A 134 -4.36 -8.77 14.39
N GLU A 135 -3.33 -8.02 13.98
CA GLU A 135 -3.31 -6.55 14.06
C GLU A 135 -4.34 -5.92 13.12
N ALA A 136 -4.44 -6.40 11.88
CA ALA A 136 -5.40 -5.90 10.89
C ALA A 136 -6.85 -6.16 11.32
N LEU A 137 -7.13 -7.36 11.87
CA LEU A 137 -8.43 -7.68 12.46
C LEU A 137 -8.77 -6.76 13.63
N HIS A 138 -7.80 -6.54 14.53
CA HIS A 138 -7.97 -5.63 15.65
C HIS A 138 -8.26 -4.19 15.16
N MET A 139 -7.50 -3.69 14.19
CA MET A 139 -7.72 -2.38 13.59
C MET A 139 -9.14 -2.26 13.01
N THR A 140 -9.58 -3.26 12.25
CA THR A 140 -10.91 -3.32 11.65
C THR A 140 -12.00 -3.28 12.72
N SER A 141 -11.81 -3.98 13.84
CA SER A 141 -12.77 -3.97 14.96
C SER A 141 -12.95 -2.62 15.64
N LYS A 142 -11.97 -1.72 15.51
CA LYS A 142 -12.00 -0.36 16.09
C LYS A 142 -12.55 0.69 15.14
N LEU A 143 -12.60 0.41 13.84
CA LEU A 143 -13.17 1.29 12.82
C LEU A 143 -14.69 1.14 12.76
N ASP A 144 -15.39 2.19 12.29
CA ASP A 144 -16.84 2.11 12.04
C ASP A 144 -17.07 1.16 10.84
N ARG A 145 -17.85 0.11 11.05
CA ARG A 145 -18.18 -0.92 10.04
C ARG A 145 -18.91 -0.35 8.82
N ARG A 146 -19.54 0.83 8.93
CA ARG A 146 -20.19 1.51 7.79
C ARG A 146 -19.19 2.14 6.83
N TYR A 147 -17.99 2.45 7.31
CA TYR A 147 -16.95 3.11 6.53
C TYR A 147 -15.72 2.23 6.33
N SER A 148 -15.72 0.99 6.82
CA SER A 148 -14.56 0.10 6.72
C SER A 148 -14.93 -1.21 6.02
N ALA A 149 -14.00 -1.69 5.20
CA ALA A 149 -14.09 -3.00 4.57
C ALA A 149 -12.75 -3.73 4.74
N LEU A 150 -12.81 -5.01 5.10
CA LEU A 150 -11.65 -5.89 5.24
C LEU A 150 -11.67 -6.95 4.14
N VAL A 151 -10.55 -7.14 3.48
CA VAL A 151 -10.32 -8.16 2.47
C VAL A 151 -9.17 -9.04 2.96
N GLU A 152 -9.51 -10.28 3.28
CA GLU A 152 -8.54 -11.31 3.65
C GLU A 152 -8.13 -12.09 2.41
N VAL A 153 -6.84 -12.06 2.09
CA VAL A 153 -6.28 -12.69 0.91
C VAL A 153 -5.65 -14.02 1.32
N GLN A 154 -6.24 -15.10 0.82
CA GLN A 154 -5.85 -16.47 1.14
C GLN A 154 -4.46 -16.79 0.60
N ALA A 155 -3.72 -17.65 1.31
CA ALA A 155 -2.37 -18.08 0.92
C ALA A 155 -1.33 -16.94 0.71
N CYS A 156 -1.63 -15.71 1.17
CA CYS A 156 -0.81 -14.52 0.94
C CYS A 156 -0.07 -14.06 2.21
N GLY A 157 1.15 -13.55 2.04
CA GLY A 157 1.92 -12.89 3.11
C GLY A 157 1.46 -11.45 3.36
N SER A 158 2.34 -10.64 3.96
CA SER A 158 2.02 -9.23 4.27
C SER A 158 2.00 -8.34 3.03
N MET A 159 2.74 -8.71 1.98
CA MET A 159 2.89 -7.93 0.75
C MET A 159 1.85 -8.33 -0.29
N VAL A 160 0.56 -8.10 0.01
CA VAL A 160 -0.55 -8.41 -0.92
C VAL A 160 -0.35 -7.73 -2.29
N THR A 161 0.23 -6.53 -2.30
CA THR A 161 0.52 -5.79 -3.55
C THR A 161 1.45 -6.52 -4.49
N GLU A 162 2.39 -7.31 -3.96
CA GLU A 162 3.39 -8.02 -4.75
C GLU A 162 2.98 -9.48 -4.97
N GLU A 163 2.48 -10.16 -3.93
CA GLU A 163 2.14 -11.59 -4.02
C GLU A 163 0.85 -11.84 -4.80
N GLN A 164 -0.20 -11.03 -4.57
CA GLN A 164 -1.52 -11.23 -5.17
C GLN A 164 -2.19 -9.90 -5.56
N PRO A 165 -1.61 -9.12 -6.49
CA PRO A 165 -2.19 -7.84 -6.93
C PRO A 165 -3.60 -7.99 -7.53
N HIS A 166 -3.89 -9.14 -8.15
CA HIS A 166 -5.18 -9.43 -8.76
C HIS A 166 -6.33 -9.45 -7.75
N ALA A 167 -6.07 -9.90 -6.51
CA ALA A 167 -7.05 -9.89 -5.42
C ALA A 167 -7.45 -8.47 -4.99
N MET A 168 -6.62 -7.46 -5.34
CA MET A 168 -6.86 -6.06 -4.98
C MET A 168 -7.70 -5.30 -5.99
N LEU A 169 -7.78 -5.78 -7.25
CA LEU A 169 -8.41 -5.04 -8.35
C LEU A 169 -9.88 -4.73 -8.06
N ILE A 170 -10.68 -5.77 -7.81
CA ILE A 170 -12.13 -5.65 -7.61
C ILE A 170 -12.46 -4.83 -6.35
N PRO A 171 -11.85 -5.06 -5.17
CA PRO A 171 -12.16 -4.24 -4.00
C PRO A 171 -11.73 -2.77 -4.16
N ILE A 172 -10.61 -2.49 -4.86
CA ILE A 172 -10.20 -1.11 -5.15
C ILE A 172 -11.19 -0.44 -6.11
N GLU A 173 -11.64 -1.15 -7.14
CA GLU A 173 -12.66 -0.65 -8.07
C GLU A 173 -13.95 -0.27 -7.34
N TYR A 174 -14.46 -1.16 -6.48
CA TYR A 174 -15.64 -0.86 -5.66
C TYR A 174 -15.40 0.30 -4.70
N PHE A 175 -14.23 0.37 -4.08
CA PHE A 175 -13.87 1.47 -3.19
C PHE A 175 -13.88 2.82 -3.92
N LEU A 176 -13.26 2.91 -5.09
CA LEU A 176 -13.22 4.12 -5.92
C LEU A 176 -14.59 4.47 -6.51
N THR A 177 -15.37 3.47 -6.92
CA THR A 177 -16.76 3.64 -7.38
C THR A 177 -17.63 4.24 -6.28
N GLY A 178 -17.41 3.84 -5.02
CA GLY A 178 -18.08 4.41 -3.86
C GLY A 178 -17.83 5.92 -3.68
N TYR A 179 -16.76 6.46 -4.24
CA TYR A 179 -16.47 7.90 -4.28
C TYR A 179 -16.87 8.58 -5.59
N GLY A 180 -17.41 7.83 -6.56
CA GLY A 180 -17.70 8.33 -7.92
C GLY A 180 -16.45 8.60 -8.75
N LEU A 181 -15.28 8.10 -8.32
CA LEU A 181 -13.99 8.30 -9.00
C LEU A 181 -13.71 7.23 -10.06
N TYR A 182 -14.39 6.09 -9.97
CA TYR A 182 -14.34 5.05 -10.98
C TYR A 182 -15.67 5.01 -11.72
N ARG A 183 -15.61 5.20 -13.04
CA ARG A 183 -16.72 4.93 -13.94
C ARG A 183 -16.24 3.80 -14.83
N PRO A 184 -16.94 2.66 -14.89
CA PRO A 184 -16.58 1.62 -15.85
C PRO A 184 -16.54 2.29 -17.21
N THR A 185 -15.45 2.08 -17.94
CA THR A 185 -15.47 2.32 -19.38
C THR A 185 -16.57 1.41 -19.90
N LEU A 186 -17.76 1.99 -20.06
CA LEU A 186 -18.82 1.40 -20.85
C LEU A 186 -18.11 0.98 -22.13
N THR A 187 -18.07 -0.33 -22.34
CA THR A 187 -17.62 -1.00 -23.55
C THR A 187 -17.70 -0.01 -24.69
N ILE A 188 -16.55 0.31 -25.29
CA ILE A 188 -16.48 1.07 -26.52
C ILE A 188 -17.33 0.29 -27.53
N SER A 189 -18.62 0.59 -27.57
CA SER A 189 -19.42 0.33 -28.75
C SER A 189 -18.83 1.29 -29.78
N PRO A 190 -18.27 0.79 -30.89
CA PRO A 190 -17.52 1.62 -31.82
C PRO A 190 -18.40 2.60 -32.63
N ARG A 191 -19.62 2.92 -32.18
CA ARG A 191 -20.61 3.70 -32.95
C ARG A 191 -21.52 4.59 -32.10
N SER A 192 -20.96 5.50 -31.31
CA SER A 192 -21.75 6.64 -30.82
C SER A 192 -20.90 7.90 -30.64
N PRO A 193 -21.03 8.93 -31.50
CA PRO A 193 -20.27 10.18 -31.42
C PRO A 193 -20.79 11.16 -30.35
N LEU A 194 -21.62 10.69 -29.40
CA LEU A 194 -22.35 11.55 -28.45
C LEU A 194 -21.98 11.31 -26.98
N SER A 195 -20.95 10.53 -26.66
CA SER A 195 -20.44 10.43 -25.29
C SER A 195 -19.46 11.59 -25.01
N PRO A 196 -19.76 12.52 -24.08
CA PRO A 196 -18.85 13.61 -23.77
C PRO A 196 -17.60 13.05 -23.07
N SER A 197 -16.44 13.26 -23.67
CA SER A 197 -15.15 13.09 -23.02
C SER A 197 -15.01 14.14 -21.92
N TYR A 198 -15.05 13.72 -20.64
CA TYR A 198 -14.97 14.60 -19.47
C TYR A 198 -13.52 14.97 -19.07
N ILE A 199 -12.63 15.13 -20.04
CA ILE A 199 -11.52 16.07 -19.84
C ILE A 199 -12.07 17.40 -20.31
N CYS A 200 -12.31 18.33 -19.39
CA CYS A 200 -12.73 19.68 -19.76
C CYS A 200 -11.72 20.21 -20.80
N PRO A 201 -12.12 20.51 -22.05
CA PRO A 201 -11.20 20.95 -23.11
C PRO A 201 -10.37 22.17 -22.68
N GLU A 202 -10.91 22.96 -21.75
CA GLU A 202 -10.29 24.13 -21.14
C GLU A 202 -9.05 23.83 -20.28
N LEU A 203 -8.87 22.59 -19.80
CA LEU A 203 -7.66 22.16 -19.06
C LEU A 203 -6.51 21.79 -20.01
N LEU A 204 -6.81 21.53 -21.27
CA LEU A 204 -5.82 21.21 -22.31
C LEU A 204 -5.44 22.43 -23.15
N SER A 205 -5.96 23.62 -22.83
CA SER A 205 -5.58 24.83 -23.53
C SER A 205 -4.10 25.16 -23.26
N PRO A 206 -3.30 25.46 -24.30
CA PRO A 206 -1.88 25.78 -24.16
C PRO A 206 -1.63 26.95 -23.18
N GLU A 207 -2.60 27.88 -23.11
CA GLU A 207 -2.58 29.09 -22.29
C GLU A 207 -2.57 28.80 -20.78
N ARG A 208 -3.25 27.74 -20.31
CA ARG A 208 -3.25 27.33 -18.89
C ARG A 208 -2.13 26.36 -18.52
N MET A 209 -1.53 25.67 -19.49
CA MET A 209 -0.32 24.88 -19.29
C MET A 209 0.97 25.72 -19.26
N GLY A 210 0.88 27.05 -19.38
CA GLY A 210 2.05 27.94 -19.40
C GLY A 210 2.89 27.82 -20.68
N LEU A 211 2.36 27.17 -21.71
CA LEU A 211 3.05 26.93 -22.98
C LEU A 211 2.67 28.02 -23.99
N LYS A 212 3.57 28.99 -24.22
CA LYS A 212 3.41 29.97 -25.32
C LYS A 212 3.75 29.32 -26.67
N LEU A 213 2.81 28.58 -27.25
CA LEU A 213 2.95 28.05 -28.60
C LEU A 213 2.49 29.10 -29.63
N LYS A 214 3.38 29.49 -30.54
CA LYS A 214 3.01 30.32 -31.70
C LYS A 214 2.31 29.41 -32.73
N PRO A 215 1.16 29.81 -33.30
CA PRO A 215 0.47 29.01 -34.30
C PRO A 215 1.30 28.92 -35.58
N ILE A 216 1.57 27.69 -36.03
CA ILE A 216 2.20 27.42 -37.33
C ILE A 216 1.09 27.57 -38.39
N LYS A 217 1.19 28.59 -39.24
CA LYS A 217 0.29 28.77 -40.39
C LYS A 217 0.62 27.71 -41.44
N THR A 218 -0.13 26.62 -41.47
CA THR A 218 -0.16 25.73 -42.64
C THR A 218 -1.11 26.32 -43.68
N ARG A 219 -0.54 26.79 -44.80
CA ARG A 219 -1.33 27.08 -46.00
C ARG A 219 -1.72 25.75 -46.63
N ILE A 220 -3.01 25.45 -46.63
CA ILE A 220 -3.59 24.40 -47.47
C ILE A 220 -3.89 25.05 -48.83
N SER A 221 -3.19 24.64 -49.87
CA SER A 221 -3.55 24.94 -51.26
C SER A 221 -4.69 24.01 -51.68
N LEU A 222 -5.79 24.62 -52.15
CA LEU A 222 -6.91 23.95 -52.83
C LEU A 222 -6.43 23.21 -54.09
#